data_AF-F3G3C3-F1
#
_entry.id   AF-F3G3C3-F1
#
_cell.length_a   1.000
_cell.length_b   1.000
_cell.length_c   1.000
_cell.angle_alpha   90.00
_cell.angle_beta   90.00
_cell.angle_gamma   90.00
#
_symmetry.space_group_name_H-M   'P 1'
#
loop_
_entity.id
_entity.type
_entity.pdbx_description
1 polymer ?
#
loop_
_entity_poly.entity_id
_entity_poly.type
_entity_poly.pdbx_seq_one_letter_code
_entity_poly.pdbx_strand_id
1 'polypeptide(L)' 'MKFSLRHIAATAGCMLIASQLLAEPKRPECIAPASPGGGFDLTCKLVQSALINEKILTSPMRVTYM' A
#
# COMPACT_ATOMS: atom_id res chain seq x y z
N MET A 1 -1.95 -30.35 31.69
CA MET A 1 -2.90 -29.79 30.68
C MET A 1 -3.02 -28.25 30.69
N LYS A 2 -2.41 -27.49 31.61
CA LYS A 2 -2.50 -26.00 31.63
C LYS A 2 -1.53 -25.30 30.67
N PHE A 3 -0.45 -25.99 30.24
CA PHE A 3 0.59 -25.43 29.39
C PHE A 3 0.10 -25.20 27.95
N SER A 4 -0.71 -26.11 27.40
CA SER A 4 -1.24 -26.04 26.03
C SER A 4 -2.18 -24.83 25.81
N LEU A 5 -3.02 -24.50 26.79
CA LEU A 5 -4.00 -23.42 26.67
C LEU A 5 -3.37 -22.02 26.56
N ARG A 6 -2.21 -21.80 27.22
CA ARG A 6 -1.46 -20.54 27.12
C ARG A 6 -0.82 -20.31 25.75
N HIS A 7 -0.35 -21.38 25.11
CA HIS A 7 0.29 -21.29 23.79
C HIS A 7 -0.74 -21.05 22.68
N ILE A 8 -1.94 -21.62 22.81
CA ILE A 8 -3.06 -21.36 21.90
C ILE A 8 -3.52 -19.90 21.99
N ALA A 9 -3.63 -19.36 23.21
CA ALA A 9 -4.00 -17.95 23.40
C ALA A 9 -2.95 -16.98 22.82
N ALA A 10 -1.66 -17.27 22.99
CA ALA A 10 -0.58 -16.43 22.48
C ALA A 10 -0.52 -16.41 20.94
N THR A 11 -0.69 -17.57 20.29
CA THR A 11 -0.67 -17.68 18.82
C THR A 11 -1.90 -17.03 18.17
N ALA A 12 -3.09 -17.17 18.76
CA ALA A 12 -4.28 -16.47 18.30
C ALA A 12 -4.15 -14.94 18.40
N GLY A 13 -3.52 -14.44 19.47
CA GLY A 13 -3.24 -13.01 19.64
C GLY A 13 -2.33 -12.44 18.55
N CYS A 14 -1.27 -13.17 18.16
CA CYS A 14 -0.37 -12.74 17.09
C CYS A 14 -1.07 -12.66 15.72
N MET A 15 -2.02 -13.55 15.44
CA MET A 15 -2.72 -13.61 14.16
C MET A 15 -3.66 -12.40 13.94
N LEU A 16 -4.24 -11.86 15.02
CA LEU A 16 -5.10 -10.68 14.97
C LEU A 16 -4.33 -9.40 14.63
N ILE A 17 -3.10 -9.26 15.11
CA ILE A 17 -2.26 -8.06 14.90
C ILE A 17 -1.76 -7.97 13.44
N ALA A 18 -1.52 -9.11 12.78
CA ALA A 18 -1.03 -9.15 11.40
C ALA A 18 -2.04 -8.67 10.34
N SER A 19 -3.33 -8.56 10.69
CA SER A 19 -4.39 -8.14 9.76
C SER A 19 -4.23 -6.71 9.22
N GLN A 20 -3.44 -5.85 9.90
CA GLN A 20 -3.25 -4.45 9.49
C GLN A 20 -2.24 -4.26 8.35
N LEU A 21 -1.48 -5.29 7.98
CA LEU A 21 -0.52 -5.20 6.87
C LEU A 21 -1.18 -5.17 5.47
N LEU A 22 -2.47 -5.47 5.37
CA LEU A 22 -3.22 -5.56 4.11
C LEU A 22 -4.00 -4.28 3.78
N ALA A 23 -3.79 -3.19 4.52
CA ALA A 23 -4.53 -1.95 4.30
C ALA A 23 -3.92 -1.14 3.15
N GLU A 24 -4.74 -0.86 2.13
CA GLU A 24 -4.34 0.01 1.02
C GLU A 24 -4.12 1.46 1.51
N PRO A 25 -3.10 2.18 0.98
CA PRO A 25 -2.86 3.57 1.34
C PRO A 25 -4.10 4.43 1.06
N LYS A 26 -4.57 5.20 2.05
CA LYS A 26 -5.79 6.02 1.92
C LYS A 26 -5.70 7.14 0.86
N ARG A 27 -4.49 7.62 0.58
CA ARG A 27 -4.23 8.72 -0.37
C ARG A 27 -2.86 8.50 -1.03
N PRO A 28 -2.76 7.59 -2.02
CA PRO A 28 -1.52 7.37 -2.72
C PRO A 28 -1.16 8.61 -3.55
N GLU A 29 0.10 9.05 -3.48
CA GLU A 29 0.62 10.23 -4.16
C GLU A 29 2.02 9.97 -4.75
N CYS A 30 2.25 10.42 -5.98
CA CYS A 30 3.57 10.49 -6.61
C CYS A 30 3.96 11.94 -6.77
N ILE A 31 5.08 12.33 -6.16
CA ILE A 31 5.59 13.69 -6.25
C ILE A 31 6.58 13.74 -7.42
N ALA A 32 6.21 14.45 -8.48
CA ALA A 32 7.06 14.68 -9.64
C ALA A 32 7.86 15.99 -9.44
N PRO A 33 9.19 15.94 -9.28
CA PRO A 33 10.04 17.12 -9.09
C PRO A 33 10.34 17.89 -10.38
N ALA A 34 9.43 17.84 -11.35
CA ALA A 34 9.61 18.44 -12.66
C ALA A 34 8.28 19.00 -13.18
N SER A 35 8.35 19.84 -14.21
CA SER A 35 7.16 20.35 -14.88
C SER A 35 6.30 19.22 -15.46
N PRO A 36 4.97 19.42 -15.59
CA PRO A 36 4.08 18.50 -16.30
C PRO A 36 4.60 18.19 -17.70
N GLY A 37 4.51 16.92 -18.11
CA GLY A 37 5.07 16.43 -19.37
C GLY A 37 6.57 16.08 -19.34
N GLY A 38 7.28 16.36 -18.24
CA GLY A 38 8.66 15.91 -18.05
C GLY A 38 8.78 14.42 -17.76
N GLY A 39 10.00 13.89 -17.77
CA GLY A 39 10.26 12.45 -17.54
C GLY A 39 9.70 11.92 -16.23
N PHE A 40 9.75 12.73 -15.16
CA PHE A 40 9.16 12.37 -13.86
C PHE A 40 7.63 12.30 -13.88
N ASP A 41 6.95 13.22 -14.59
CA ASP A 41 5.50 13.19 -14.75
C ASP A 41 5.05 11.94 -15.51
N LEU A 42 5.73 11.64 -16.64
CA LEU A 42 5.46 10.44 -17.43
C LEU A 42 5.71 9.16 -16.61
N THR A 43 6.79 9.13 -15.82
CA THR A 43 7.10 7.99 -14.94
C THR A 43 6.02 7.82 -13.86
N CYS A 44 5.59 8.90 -13.19
CA CYS A 44 4.50 8.85 -12.22
C CYS A 44 3.19 8.34 -12.85
N LYS A 45 2.86 8.76 -14.06
CA LYS A 45 1.66 8.29 -14.80
C LYS A 45 1.76 6.83 -15.24
N LEU A 46 2.95 6.38 -15.62
CA LEU A 46 3.24 4.97 -15.92
C LEU A 46 3.02 4.10 -14.69
N VAL A 47 3.58 4.49 -13.54
CA VAL A 47 3.40 3.79 -12.27
C VAL A 47 1.92 3.80 -11.85
N GLN A 48 1.24 4.94 -11.96
CA GLN A 48 -0.20 5.05 -11.69
C GLN A 48 -1.00 4.01 -12.50
N SER A 49 -0.72 3.91 -13.81
CA SER A 49 -1.41 2.96 -14.69
C SER A 49 -1.07 1.51 -14.35
N ALA A 50 0.21 1.22 -14.07
CA ALA A 50 0.65 -0.11 -13.68
C ALA A 50 -0.02 -0.60 -12.38
N LEU A 51 -0.09 0.25 -11.35
CA LEU A 51 -0.68 -0.11 -10.05
C LEU A 51 -2.19 -0.37 -10.14
N ILE A 52 -2.90 0.34 -11.02
CA ILE A 52 -4.32 0.08 -11.31
C ILE A 52 -4.49 -1.22 -12.10
N ASN A 53 -3.69 -1.44 -13.12
CA ASN A 53 -3.78 -2.63 -13.98
C ASN A 53 -3.50 -3.92 -13.20
N GLU A 54 -2.51 -3.88 -12.30
CA GLU A 54 -2.17 -4.99 -11.39
C GLU A 54 -3.14 -5.10 -10.20
N LYS A 55 -4.15 -4.22 -10.12
CA LYS A 55 -5.15 -4.17 -9.03
C LYS A 55 -4.52 -4.06 -7.64
N ILE A 56 -3.33 -3.45 -7.57
CA ILE A 56 -2.64 -3.12 -6.32
C ILE A 56 -3.29 -1.89 -5.67
N LEU A 57 -3.84 -1.00 -6.50
CA LEU A 57 -4.64 0.13 -6.05
C LEU A 57 -6.06 0.04 -6.63
N THR A 58 -7.04 0.32 -5.81
CA THR A 58 -8.47 0.43 -6.16
C THR A 58 -8.80 1.76 -6.84
N SER A 59 -7.97 2.79 -6.62
CA SER A 59 -8.14 4.13 -7.20
C SER A 59 -6.79 4.70 -7.66
N PRO A 60 -6.78 5.52 -8.71
CA PRO A 60 -5.54 6.02 -9.26
C PRO A 60 -4.85 6.96 -8.27
N MET A 61 -3.56 6.73 -8.07
CA MET A 61 -2.64 7.60 -7.32
C MET A 61 -2.68 9.04 -7.83
N ARG A 62 -2.62 10.06 -6.96
CA ARG A 62 -2.49 11.45 -7.40
C ARG A 62 -1.06 11.75 -7.82
N VAL A 63 -0.89 12.53 -8.89
CA VAL A 63 0.41 13.12 -9.24
C VAL A 63 0.41 14.56 -8.75
N THR A 64 1.39 14.91 -7.92
CA THR A 64 1.59 16.26 -7.42
C THR A 64 2.95 16.76 -7.88
N TYR A 65 3.00 18.03 -8.27
CA TYR A 65 4.22 18.68 -8.72
C TYR A 65 4.79 19.51 -7.57
N MET A 66 6.11 19.44 -7.37
CA MET A 66 6.85 20.28 -6.42
C MET A 66 7.70 21.33 -7.16
#